data_AF-W5J423-F1
#
_entry.id   AF-W5J423-F1
#
_cell.length_a   1.000
_cell.length_b   1.000
_cell.length_c   1.000
_cell.angle_alpha   90.00
_cell.angle_beta   90.00
_cell.angle_gamma   90.00
#
_symmetry.space_group_name_H-M   'P 1'
#
loop_
_entity.id
_entity.type
_entity.pdbx_description
1 polymer ?
#
loop_
_entity_poly.entity_id
_entity_poly.type
_entity_poly.pdbx_seq_one_letter_code
_entity_poly.pdbx_strand_id
1 'polypeptide(L)' 'MEDSKDEHQFVVDDVSKIIKEAIETTIGGNAYQHDKVNNWTGSVVENCLGVLTKLQKPYKYIGK' A
#
# COMPACT_ATOMS: atom_id res chain seq x y z
N MET A 1 18.90 -20.02 17.62
CA MET A 1 18.07 -20.02 16.40
C MET A 1 16.76 -19.36 16.74
N GLU A 2 16.72 -18.02 16.70
CA GLU A 2 15.50 -17.25 16.95
C GLU A 2 15.25 -16.17 15.88
N ASP A 3 16.07 -16.16 14.83
CA ASP A 3 16.13 -15.07 13.84
C ASP A 3 15.18 -15.22 12.64
N SER A 4 14.45 -16.33 12.49
CA SER A 4 13.60 -16.55 11.30
C SER A 4 12.12 -16.20 11.48
N LYS A 5 11.70 -15.69 12.65
CA LYS A 5 10.28 -15.40 12.91
C LYS A 5 9.87 -13.97 12.50
N ASP A 6 10.82 -13.06 12.40
CA ASP A 6 10.59 -11.64 12.13
C ASP A 6 10.43 -11.33 10.63
N GLU A 7 11.15 -12.03 9.75
CA GLU A 7 11.06 -11.84 8.29
C GLU A 7 9.65 -12.10 7.73
N HIS A 8 8.92 -13.06 8.31
CA HIS A 8 7.55 -13.35 7.91
C HIS A 8 6.48 -12.62 8.72
N GLN A 9 6.84 -11.82 9.72
CA GLN A 9 5.85 -11.12 10.53
C GLN A 9 5.11 -10.09 9.67
N PHE A 10 3.78 -10.18 9.67
CA PHE A 10 2.93 -9.17 9.05
C PHE A 10 2.93 -7.94 9.95
N VAL A 11 3.78 -6.97 9.65
CA VAL A 11 3.89 -5.73 10.42
C VAL A 11 2.84 -4.76 9.90
N VAL A 12 1.76 -4.61 10.66
CA VAL A 12 0.65 -3.69 10.34
C VAL A 12 1.14 -2.24 10.24
N ASP A 13 2.16 -1.86 11.01
CA ASP A 13 2.75 -0.52 10.97
C ASP A 13 3.39 -0.21 9.61
N ASP A 14 4.18 -1.15 9.06
CA ASP A 14 4.74 -1.04 7.71
C ASP A 14 3.64 -0.94 6.66
N VAL A 15 2.62 -1.80 6.74
CA VAL A 15 1.48 -1.75 5.80
C VAL A 15 0.74 -0.40 5.91
N SER A 16 0.56 0.11 7.13
CA SER A 16 -0.09 1.42 7.36
C SER A 16 0.74 2.57 6.80
N LYS A 17 2.08 2.51 6.90
CA LYS A 17 2.98 3.48 6.28
C LYS A 17 2.88 3.44 4.77
N ILE A 18 2.93 2.24 4.17
CA ILE A 18 2.80 2.06 2.71
C ILE A 18 1.50 2.66 2.20
N ILE A 19 0.38 2.40 2.88
CA ILE A 19 -0.94 2.94 2.49
C ILE A 19 -0.94 4.47 2.60
N LYS A 20 -0.41 5.03 3.69
CA LYS A 20 -0.31 6.48 3.86
C LYS A 20 0.52 7.13 2.77
N GLU A 21 1.71 6.60 2.49
CA GLU A 21 2.58 7.09 1.42
C GLU A 21 1.93 6.98 0.04
N ALA A 22 1.21 5.90 -0.23
CA ALA A 22 0.49 5.73 -1.49
C ALA A 22 -0.63 6.76 -1.68
N ILE A 23 -1.36 7.07 -0.61
CA ILE A 23 -2.39 8.10 -0.62
C ILE A 23 -1.75 9.48 -0.77
N GLU A 24 -0.71 9.80 0.00
CA GLU A 24 -0.01 11.09 -0.10
C GLU A 24 0.61 11.31 -1.48
N THR A 25 1.21 10.27 -2.07
CA THR A 25 1.78 10.33 -3.43
C THR A 25 0.69 10.56 -4.49
N THR A 26 -0.49 9.98 -4.32
CA THR A 26 -1.55 10.06 -5.34
C THR A 26 -2.38 11.34 -5.20
N ILE A 27 -2.75 11.72 -3.98
CA ILE A 27 -3.71 12.81 -3.70
C ILE A 27 -3.22 13.84 -2.69
N GLY A 28 -2.07 13.66 -2.03
CA GLY A 28 -1.62 14.51 -0.91
C GLY A 28 -1.43 16.00 -1.25
N GLY A 29 -1.20 16.33 -2.52
CA GLY A 29 -1.13 17.71 -3.02
C GLY A 29 -2.31 18.14 -3.90
N ASN A 30 -3.28 17.25 -4.15
CA ASN A 30 -4.39 17.52 -5.06
C ASN A 30 -5.62 17.98 -4.27
N ALA A 31 -6.16 19.15 -4.62
CA ALA A 31 -7.49 19.54 -4.17
C ALA A 31 -8.54 18.54 -4.70
N TYR A 32 -9.64 18.35 -3.98
CA TYR A 32 -10.68 17.41 -4.38
C TYR A 32 -11.20 17.71 -5.80
N GLN A 33 -11.09 16.74 -6.70
CA GLN A 33 -11.61 16.81 -8.07
C GLN A 33 -12.41 15.55 -8.40
N HIS A 34 -13.74 15.67 -8.45
CA HIS A 34 -14.65 14.53 -8.65
C HIS A 34 -14.30 13.67 -9.89
N ASP A 35 -13.91 14.30 -11.00
CA ASP A 35 -13.55 13.62 -12.24
C ASP A 35 -12.31 12.71 -12.08
N LYS A 36 -11.35 13.13 -11.24
CA LYS A 36 -10.11 12.39 -10.98
C LYS A 36 -10.23 11.38 -9.85
N VAL A 37 -11.28 11.43 -9.02
CA VAL A 37 -11.46 10.50 -7.88
C VAL A 37 -11.40 9.04 -8.33
N ASN A 38 -12.04 8.69 -9.45
CA ASN A 38 -12.00 7.32 -9.99
C ASN A 38 -10.57 6.89 -10.34
N ASN A 39 -9.80 7.77 -10.97
CA ASN A 39 -8.42 7.51 -11.35
C ASN A 39 -7.51 7.42 -10.12
N TRP A 40 -7.64 8.34 -9.18
CA TRP A 40 -6.89 8.34 -7.92
C TRP A 40 -7.17 7.09 -7.09
N THR A 41 -8.43 6.64 -7.02
CA THR A 41 -8.78 5.40 -6.30
C THR A 41 -8.05 4.20 -6.90
N GLY A 42 -8.03 4.09 -8.24
CA GLY A 42 -7.27 3.05 -8.93
C GLY A 42 -5.76 3.15 -8.65
N SER A 43 -5.18 4.35 -8.82
CA SER A 43 -3.75 4.57 -8.58
C SER A 43 -3.32 4.30 -7.13
N VAL A 44 -4.13 4.67 -6.13
CA VAL A 44 -3.83 4.35 -4.72
C VAL A 44 -3.80 2.84 -4.51
N VAL A 45 -4.79 2.11 -5.04
CA VAL A 45 -4.89 0.65 -4.88
C VAL A 45 -3.72 -0.05 -5.58
N GLU A 46 -3.41 0.32 -6.82
CA GLU A 46 -2.28 -0.23 -7.55
C GLU A 46 -0.95 0.08 -6.87
N ASN A 47 -0.75 1.30 -6.38
CA ASN A 47 0.48 1.67 -5.70
C ASN A 47 0.65 0.90 -4.37
N CYS A 48 -0.43 0.76 -3.58
CA CYS A 48 -0.42 -0.08 -2.38
C CYS A 48 -0.07 -1.54 -2.71
N LEU A 49 -0.74 -2.14 -3.69
CA LEU A 49 -0.49 -3.52 -4.11
C LEU A 49 0.94 -3.70 -4.65
N GLY A 50 1.44 -2.73 -5.43
CA GLY A 50 2.79 -2.76 -6.00
C GLY A 50 3.88 -2.74 -4.92
N VAL A 51 3.71 -1.94 -3.86
CA VAL A 51 4.65 -1.92 -2.74
C VAL A 51 4.51 -3.18 -1.87
N LEU A 52 3.28 -3.65 -1.62
CA LEU A 52 3.04 -4.88 -0.86
C LEU A 52 3.61 -6.13 -1.55
N THR A 53 3.48 -6.23 -2.87
CA THR A 53 4.05 -7.36 -3.65
C THR A 53 5.58 -7.33 -3.68
N LYS A 54 6.21 -6.14 -3.62
CA LYS A 54 7.67 -5.99 -3.49
C LYS A 54 8.22 -6.48 -2.15
N LEU A 55 7.40 -6.56 -1.10
CA LEU A 55 7.82 -7.15 0.17
C LEU A 55 8.12 -8.65 0.05
N GLN A 56 7.79 -9.29 -1.09
CA GLN A 56 8.02 -10.70 -1.40
C GLN A 56 7.58 -11.67 -0.29
N LYS A 57 6.66 -11.24 0.58
CA LYS A 57 6.12 -12.09 1.63
C LYS A 57 5.06 -13.01 1.03
N PRO A 58 4.96 -14.28 1.47
CA PRO A 58 4.03 -15.27 0.95
C PRO A 58 2.58 -15.01 1.43
N TYR A 59 2.06 -13.81 1.19
CA TYR A 59 0.70 -13.38 1.53
C TYR A 59 -0.14 -13.14 0.27
N LYS A 60 -1.45 -13.32 0.39
CA LYS A 60 -2.42 -12.88 -0.63
C LYS A 60 -2.84 -11.45 -0.33
N TYR A 61 -2.48 -10.52 -1.20
CA TYR A 61 -2.95 -9.13 -1.13
C TYR A 61 -4.20 -8.97 -2.01
N ILE A 62 -5.27 -8.39 -1.47
CA ILE A 62 -6.54 -8.17 -2.17
C ILE A 62 -6.75 -6.65 -2.33
N GLY A 63 -6.76 -6.16 -3.57
CA GLY A 63 -7.35 -4.87 -3.93
C GLY A 63 -8.75 -5.12 -4.49
N LYS A 64 -9.72 -4.32 -4.08
CA LYS A 64 -11.13 -4.47 -4.50
C LYS A 64 -11.37 -3.79 -5.84
#